data_AF-A0A0Q6YDM7-F1
#
_entry.id   AF-A0A0Q6YDM7-F1
#
_cell.length_a   1.000
_cell.length_b   1.000
_cell.length_c   1.000
_cell.angle_alpha   90.00
_cell.angle_beta   90.00
_cell.angle_gamma   90.00
#
_symmetry.space_group_name_H-M   'P 1'
#
loop_
_entity.id
_entity.type
_entity.pdbx_description
1 polymer ?
#
loop_
_entity_poly.entity_id
_entity_poly.type
_entity_poly.pdbx_seq_one_letter_code
_entity_poly.pdbx_strand_id
1 'polypeptide(L)' 'MKTFFPAPGDLATVRRALMICDRCPVRIPCRRYALDNRERYGIWGGLTEETRETLIRIGPPSAESPGSVG' A
#
# COMPACT_ATOMS: atom_id res chain seq x y z
N MET A 1 3.15 17.81 -3.76
CA MET A 1 2.91 16.35 -3.71
C MET A 1 3.71 15.74 -2.55
N LYS A 2 3.16 15.70 -1.34
CA LYS A 2 3.82 15.12 -0.14
C LYS A 2 2.92 14.14 0.64
N THR A 3 1.71 13.91 0.17
CA THR A 3 0.66 13.19 0.92
C THR A 3 0.94 11.70 1.07
N PHE A 4 1.50 11.05 0.04
CA PHE A 4 1.80 9.61 0.07
C PHE A 4 3.19 9.29 0.62
N PHE A 5 3.99 10.30 0.98
CA PHE A 5 5.33 10.14 1.55
C PHE A 5 5.43 10.96 2.86
N PRO A 6 4.72 10.53 3.92
CA PRO A 6 4.69 11.26 5.18
C PRO A 6 6.08 11.24 5.86
N ALA A 7 6.38 12.29 6.62
CA ALA A 7 7.52 12.26 7.53
C ALA A 7 7.25 11.28 8.68
N PRO A 8 8.30 10.72 9.33
CA PRO A 8 8.14 9.89 10.52
C PRO A 8 7.29 10.59 11.58
N GLY A 9 6.27 9.91 12.10
CA GLY A 9 5.36 10.45 13.13
C GLY A 9 4.21 11.34 12.61
N ASP A 10 4.16 11.66 11.31
CA ASP A 10 3.05 12.45 10.74
C ASP A 10 1.78 11.62 10.51
N LEU A 11 1.11 11.29 11.62
CA LEU A 11 -0.12 10.48 11.61
C LEU A 11 -1.28 11.17 10.87
N ALA A 12 -1.29 12.50 10.78
CA ALA A 12 -2.33 13.24 10.07
C ALA A 12 -2.22 13.02 8.56
N THR A 13 -1.00 13.11 8.02
CA THR A 13 -0.74 12.82 6.61
C THR A 13 -0.96 11.36 6.28
N VAL A 14 -0.56 10.43 7.16
CA VAL A 14 -0.85 8.99 7.00
C VAL A 14 -2.35 8.73 6.87
N ARG A 15 -3.16 9.23 7.82
CA ARG A 15 -4.62 9.07 7.76
C ARG A 15 -5.20 9.67 6.49
N ARG A 16 -4.73 10.84 6.08
CA ARG A 16 -5.19 11.50 4.84
C ARG A 16 -4.90 10.65 3.60
N ALA A 17 -3.70 10.12 3.48
CA ALA A 17 -3.32 9.27 2.36
C ALA A 17 -4.17 7.99 2.30
N LEU A 18 -4.38 7.34 3.45
CA LEU A 18 -5.20 6.13 3.53
C LEU A 18 -6.66 6.40 3.15
N MET A 19 -7.25 7.52 3.59
CA MET A 19 -8.61 7.93 3.17
C MET A 19 -8.71 8.16 1.67
N ILE A 20 -7.67 8.71 1.04
CA ILE A 20 -7.63 8.88 -0.42
C ILE A 20 -7.55 7.51 -1.10
N CYS A 21 -6.67 6.63 -0.63
CA CYS A 21 -6.56 5.28 -1.17
C CYS A 21 -7.88 4.50 -1.09
N ASP A 22 -8.69 4.70 -0.05
CA ASP A 22 -9.95 3.99 0.13
C ASP A 22 -10.98 4.25 -0.98
N ARG A 23 -10.94 5.44 -1.58
CA ARG A 23 -11.80 5.83 -2.70
C ARG A 23 -11.11 5.72 -4.06
N CYS A 24 -9.88 5.20 -4.11
CA CYS A 24 -9.08 5.16 -5.32
C CYS A 24 -9.47 3.95 -6.20
N PRO A 25 -9.91 4.16 -7.46
CA PRO A 25 -10.35 3.06 -8.33
C PRO A 25 -9.22 2.07 -8.66
N VAL A 26 -7.96 2.52 -8.55
CA VAL A 26 -6.77 1.70 -8.81
C VAL A 26 -6.10 1.22 -7.52
N ARG A 27 -6.82 1.21 -6.38
CA ARG A 27 -6.27 0.79 -5.07
C ARG A 27 -5.61 -0.59 -5.14
N ILE A 28 -6.32 -1.57 -5.70
CA ILE A 28 -5.84 -2.96 -5.81
C ILE A 28 -4.63 -3.10 -6.76
N PRO A 29 -4.68 -2.62 -8.02
CA PRO A 29 -3.50 -2.72 -8.89
C PRO A 29 -2.29 -1.93 -8.35
N CYS A 30 -2.50 -0.77 -7.70
CA CYS A 30 -1.44 -0.02 -7.04
C CYS A 30 -0.81 -0.80 -5.87
N ARG A 31 -1.64 -1.45 -5.04
CA ARG A 31 -1.18 -2.31 -3.95
C ARG A 31 -0.33 -3.46 -4.46
N ARG A 32 -0.83 -4.16 -5.47
CA ARG A 32 -0.14 -5.30 -6.08
C ARG A 32 1.20 -4.89 -6.65
N TYR A 33 1.23 -3.81 -7.42
CA TYR A 33 2.49 -3.23 -7.91
C TYR A 33 3.48 -2.98 -6.76
N ALA A 34 3.04 -2.35 -5.67
CA ALA A 34 3.92 -2.04 -4.56
C ALA A 34 4.46 -3.28 -3.83
N LEU A 35 3.67 -4.34 -3.72
CA LEU A 35 4.10 -5.61 -3.13
C LEU A 35 5.06 -6.37 -4.06
N ASP A 36 4.71 -6.49 -5.34
CA ASP A 36 5.50 -7.19 -6.36
C ASP A 36 6.89 -6.55 -6.52
N ASN A 37 6.97 -5.22 -6.46
CA ASN A 37 8.21 -4.46 -6.62
C ASN A 37 8.91 -4.14 -5.29
N ARG A 38 8.35 -4.55 -4.15
CA ARG A 38 8.85 -4.24 -2.80
C ARG A 38 9.16 -2.74 -2.64
N GLU A 39 8.20 -1.90 -3.04
CA GLU A 39 8.35 -0.45 -2.98
C GLU A 39 8.70 -0.01 -1.55
N ARG A 40 9.84 0.66 -1.42
CA ARG A 40 10.51 0.85 -0.11
C ARG A 40 9.83 1.87 0.77
N TYR A 41 9.22 2.90 0.19
CA TYR A 41 8.75 4.05 0.94
C TYR A 41 7.31 4.42 0.62
N GLY A 42 6.70 5.17 1.53
CA GLY A 42 5.40 5.81 1.34
C GLY A 42 4.20 4.87 1.45
N ILE A 43 3.03 5.41 1.13
CA ILE A 43 1.73 4.74 1.24
C ILE A 43 1.23 4.41 -0.16
N TRP A 44 0.93 3.14 -0.40
CA TRP A 44 0.51 2.63 -1.71
C TRP A 44 -0.66 1.67 -1.57
N GLY A 45 -1.68 1.82 -2.41
CA GLY A 45 -2.81 0.89 -2.45
C GLY A 45 -3.52 0.67 -1.10
N GLY A 46 -3.50 1.68 -0.24
CA GLY A 46 -4.06 1.63 1.11
C GLY A 46 -3.18 0.95 2.16
N LEU A 47 -1.89 0.75 1.88
CA LEU A 47 -0.93 0.14 2.81
C LEU A 47 0.18 1.13 3.16
N THR A 48 0.58 1.16 4.43
CA THR A 48 1.83 1.80 4.87
C THR A 48 3.03 0.93 4.53
N GLU A 49 4.24 1.50 4.67
CA GLU A 49 5.50 0.75 4.60
C GLU A 49 5.48 -0.45 5.55
N GLU A 50 5.22 -0.23 6.84
CA GLU A 50 5.19 -1.26 7.87
C GLU A 50 4.16 -2.37 7.58
N THR A 51 2.98 -1.97 7.06
CA THR A 51 1.94 -2.94 6.68
C THR A 51 2.39 -3.81 5.51
N ARG A 52 3.05 -3.22 4.49
CA ARG A 52 3.59 -3.99 3.36
C ARG A 52 4.71 -4.91 3.78
N GLU A 53 5.64 -4.46 4.62
CA GLU A 53 6.73 -5.31 5.12
C GLU A 53 6.19 -6.53 5.86
N THR A 54 5.14 -6.33 6.66
CA THR A 54 4.45 -7.43 7.34
C THR A 54 3.88 -8.44 6.34
N LEU A 55 3.18 -7.96 5.30
CA LEU A 55 2.61 -8.82 4.25
C LEU A 55 3.69 -9.54 3.43
N ILE A 56 4.80 -8.89 3.11
CA ILE A 56 5.92 -9.51 2.39
C ILE A 56 6.54 -10.63 3.23
N ARG A 57 6.62 -10.45 4.55
CA ARG A 57 7.20 -11.43 5.47
C ARG A 57 6.32 -12.66 5.70
N ILE A 58 5.00 -12.47 5.82
CA ILE A 58 4.05 -13.57 6.09
C ILE A 58 3.45 -14.18 4.81
N GLY A 59 3.72 -13.57 3.65
CA GLY A 59 3.03 -13.83 2.39
C GLY A 59 1.74 -13.01 2.28
N PRO A 60 1.37 -12.51 1.08
CA PRO A 60 0.08 -11.86 0.91
C PRO A 60 -1.06 -12.84 1.25
N PRO A 61 -2.20 -12.38 1.78
CA PRO A 61 -3.34 -13.25 2.01
C PRO A 61 -3.70 -13.94 0.69
N SER A 62 -4.12 -15.20 0.77
CA SER A 62 -4.35 -16.09 -0.38
C SER A 62 -5.26 -15.50 -1.46
N ALA A 63 -6.16 -14.57 -1.10
CA ALA A 63 -7.06 -13.85 -2.00
C ALA A 63 -6.38 -12.80 -2.91
N GLU A 64 -5.12 -12.40 -2.66
CA GLU A 64 -4.38 -11.38 -3.42
C GLU A 64 -3.26 -11.96 -4.31
N SER A 65 -3.19 -13.29 -4.45
CA SER A 65 -2.18 -13.97 -5.27
C SER A 65 -2.12 -13.43 -6.70
N PRO A 66 -0.93 -13.15 -7.27
CA PRO A 66 -0.77 -12.52 -8.58
C PRO A 66 -1.24 -13.36 -9.79
N GLY A 67 -1.90 -14.51 -9.58
CA GLY A 67 -2.35 -15.43 -10.62
C GLY A 67 -3.83 -15.32 -11.04
N SER A 68 -4.64 -14.41 -10.47
CA SER A 68 -6.09 -14.37 -10.76
C SER A 68 -6.51 -13.42 -11.88
N VAL A 69 -5.58 -12.99 -12.76
CA VAL A 69 -5.98 -12.30 -14.01
C VAL A 69 -6.19 -13.40 -15.05
N GLY A 70 -7.44 -13.83 -15.18
CA GLY A 70 -7.93 -14.48 -16.41
C GLY A 70 -8.14 -13.44 -17.50
#